data_AF-A0AAU4ZW45-F1
#
_entry.id   AF-A0AAU4ZW45-F1
#
_cell.length_a   1.000
_cell.length_b   1.000
_cell.length_c   1.000
_cell.angle_alpha   90.00
_cell.angle_beta   90.00
_cell.angle_gamma   90.00
#
_symmetry.space_group_name_H-M   'P 1'
#
loop_
_entity.id
_entity.type
_entity.pdbx_description
1 polymer ?
#
loop_
_entity_poly.entity_id
_entity_poly.type
_entity_poly.pdbx_seq_one_letter_code
_entity_poly.pdbx_strand_id
1 'polypeptide(L)'
;MAFADRFLTLGRDTHSGEVLAHGGDPEAHSILQRTGFVPVVRLHETYHRLPIGLDMAEEERLATRAVARLRAVRYNVDADDAFDTETREAHYQPLGSLVADLAERIREATTSGEVADALTELTASHDGVLIALGEVLTATAAFYQGLGQSPDPHTAKRLQYLGEHRLGVIRSNLTHMRNDLADRHQNHPQRRACTADVGPDEHEASAVCACPAPPPRLATSPAAAPTAATPANRRR
;
A
#
# COMPACT_ATOMS: atom_id res chain seq x y z
N MET A 1 17.04 7.42 -6.08
CA MET A 1 17.05 7.52 -4.60
C MET A 1 18.48 7.33 -4.14
N ALA A 2 18.98 8.21 -3.28
CA ALA A 2 20.41 8.28 -2.94
C ALA A 2 20.81 7.12 -2.02
N PHE A 3 21.96 6.50 -2.27
CA PHE A 3 22.55 5.45 -1.42
C PHE A 3 22.84 5.90 0.03
N ALA A 4 22.68 7.20 0.34
CA ALA A 4 22.92 7.77 1.66
C ALA A 4 21.92 7.30 2.73
N ASP A 5 20.72 6.86 2.35
CA ASP A 5 19.68 6.46 3.31
C ASP A 5 19.77 4.98 3.73
N ARG A 6 20.76 4.22 3.21
CA ARG A 6 20.95 2.80 3.53
C ARG A 6 22.01 2.52 4.60
N PHE A 7 22.25 3.47 5.49
CA PHE A 7 23.16 3.31 6.62
C PHE A 7 22.37 3.29 7.93
N LEU A 8 22.70 2.33 8.79
CA LEU A 8 22.15 2.23 10.14
C LEU A 8 23.28 1.98 11.14
N THR A 9 23.13 2.53 12.33
CA THR A 9 23.90 2.11 13.50
C THR A 9 23.00 1.28 14.40
N LEU A 10 23.50 0.15 14.89
CA LEU A 10 22.83 -0.68 15.88
C LEU A 10 23.84 -0.95 16.98
N GLY A 11 23.55 -0.55 18.21
CA GLY A 11 24.53 -0.58 19.27
C GLY A 11 23.88 -0.53 20.64
N ARG A 12 24.61 -0.98 21.66
CA ARG A 12 24.22 -0.78 23.05
C ARG A 12 24.62 0.62 23.47
N ASP A 13 23.63 1.41 23.87
CA ASP A 13 23.87 2.75 24.34
C ASP A 13 24.64 2.73 25.66
N THR A 14 25.77 3.45 25.69
CA THR A 14 26.68 3.46 26.84
C THR A 14 26.08 4.09 28.10
N HIS A 15 25.05 4.92 27.95
CA HIS A 15 24.46 5.66 29.08
C HIS A 15 23.27 4.92 29.70
N SER A 16 22.38 4.42 28.85
CA SER A 16 21.15 3.71 29.25
C SER A 16 21.32 2.20 29.33
N GLY A 17 22.32 1.64 28.66
CA GLY A 17 22.48 0.19 28.48
C GLY A 17 21.48 -0.42 27.51
N GLU A 18 20.58 0.36 26.91
CA GLU A 18 19.57 -0.13 25.97
C GLU A 18 20.20 -0.44 24.60
N VAL A 19 19.69 -1.46 23.91
CA VAL A 19 20.05 -1.70 22.51
C VAL A 19 19.22 -0.79 21.61
N LEU A 20 19.91 0.11 20.91
CA LEU A 20 19.32 1.13 20.05
C LEU A 20 19.71 0.92 18.59
N ALA A 21 18.82 1.31 17.68
CA ALA A 21 19.08 1.40 16.25
C ALA A 21 18.70 2.78 15.72
N HIS A 22 19.61 3.42 14.99
CA HIS A 22 19.43 4.77 14.43
C HIS A 22 19.63 4.77 12.91
N GLY A 23 19.02 5.76 12.26
CA GLY A 23 19.09 5.94 10.81
C GLY A 23 18.17 5.00 10.03
N GLY A 24 18.47 4.86 8.74
CA GLY A 24 17.64 4.13 7.79
C GLY A 24 16.43 4.92 7.28
N ASP A 25 15.69 4.27 6.40
CA ASP A 25 14.49 4.77 5.75
C ASP A 25 13.24 4.01 6.28
N PRO A 26 12.01 4.30 5.77
CA PRO A 26 10.81 3.59 6.22
C PRO A 26 10.85 2.06 6.04
N GLU A 27 11.60 1.53 5.07
CA GLU A 27 11.79 0.08 4.89
C GLU A 27 12.63 -0.49 6.05
N ALA A 28 13.74 0.17 6.39
CA ALA A 28 14.58 -0.23 7.52
C ALA A 28 13.81 -0.19 8.85
N HIS A 29 13.01 0.86 9.08
CA HIS A 29 12.14 0.96 10.27
C HIS A 29 11.12 -0.18 10.35
N SER A 30 10.51 -0.57 9.22
CA SER A 30 9.59 -1.72 9.16
C SER A 30 10.30 -3.04 9.48
N ILE A 31 11.54 -3.23 9.00
CA ILE A 31 12.35 -4.41 9.31
C ILE A 31 12.66 -4.49 10.81
N LEU A 32 13.08 -3.37 11.41
CA LEU A 32 13.36 -3.27 12.86
C LEU A 32 12.12 -3.60 13.70
N GLN A 33 10.96 -3.08 13.35
CA GLN A 33 9.73 -3.39 14.09
C GLN A 33 9.35 -4.87 13.99
N ARG A 34 9.59 -5.49 12.82
CA ARG A 34 9.36 -6.93 12.60
C ARG A 34 10.37 -7.83 13.29
N THR A 35 11.51 -7.29 13.72
CA THR A 35 12.50 -8.01 14.54
C THR A 35 12.30 -7.80 16.03
N GLY A 36 11.27 -7.05 16.43
CA GLY A 36 10.90 -6.84 17.83
C GLY A 36 11.29 -5.47 18.39
N PHE A 37 11.93 -4.60 17.62
CA PHE A 37 12.24 -3.25 18.08
C PHE A 37 10.98 -2.38 18.17
N VAL A 38 10.98 -1.48 19.15
CA VAL A 38 9.92 -0.50 19.38
C VAL A 38 10.40 0.88 18.88
N PRO A 39 9.62 1.58 18.03
CA PRO A 39 10.00 2.91 17.57
C PRO A 39 9.86 3.95 18.70
N VAL A 40 10.81 4.87 18.76
CA VAL A 40 10.79 6.04 19.62
C VAL A 40 10.86 7.27 18.73
N VAL A 41 9.76 8.01 18.68
CA VAL A 41 9.62 9.22 17.86
C VAL A 41 9.80 10.46 18.73
N ARG A 42 10.82 11.26 18.43
CA ARG A 42 11.10 12.56 19.03
C ARG A 42 10.98 13.66 17.96
N LEU A 43 10.93 14.92 18.39
CA LEU A 43 10.67 16.08 17.50
C LEU A 43 11.61 16.17 16.28
N HIS A 44 12.84 15.65 16.37
CA HIS A 44 13.85 15.73 15.32
C HIS A 44 14.49 14.39 14.96
N GLU A 45 14.00 13.29 15.55
CA GLU A 45 14.67 12.00 15.41
C GLU A 45 13.70 10.85 15.63
N THR A 46 13.84 9.80 14.81
CA THR A 46 13.19 8.52 15.04
C THR A 46 14.28 7.47 15.18
N TYR A 47 14.33 6.82 16.33
CA TYR A 47 15.20 5.68 16.58
C TYR A 47 14.37 4.51 17.07
N HIS A 48 14.99 3.34 17.13
CA HIS A 48 14.34 2.10 17.53
C HIS A 48 15.09 1.54 18.75
N ARG A 49 14.36 1.00 19.72
CA ARG A 49 14.97 0.33 20.88
C ARG A 49 14.40 -1.06 21.07
N LEU A 50 15.14 -1.95 21.71
CA LEU A 50 14.53 -3.20 22.16
C LEU A 50 13.50 -2.95 23.29
N PRO A 51 12.51 -3.85 23.45
CA PRO A 51 11.60 -3.83 24.59
C PRO A 51 12.36 -3.83 25.92
N ILE A 52 11.79 -3.16 26.94
CA ILE A 52 12.38 -3.19 28.29
C ILE A 52 12.11 -4.54 28.96
N GLY A 53 13.00 -4.94 29.87
CA GLY A 53 12.83 -6.15 30.69
C GLY A 53 13.22 -7.46 29.99
N LEU A 54 13.94 -7.38 28.87
CA LEU A 54 14.60 -8.54 28.25
C LEU A 54 15.88 -8.88 29.01
N ASP A 55 16.25 -10.17 29.01
CA ASP A 55 17.60 -10.56 29.43
C ASP A 55 18.62 -10.33 28.30
N MET A 56 19.91 -10.33 28.64
CA MET A 56 20.96 -10.04 27.67
C MET A 56 20.99 -11.01 26.48
N ALA A 57 20.68 -12.29 26.71
CA ALA A 57 20.70 -13.30 25.66
C ALA A 57 19.57 -13.06 24.65
N GLU A 58 18.39 -12.67 25.12
CA GLU A 58 17.28 -12.31 24.27
C GLU A 58 17.52 -10.99 23.54
N GLU A 59 18.15 -10.01 24.20
CA GLU A 59 18.57 -8.76 23.55
C GLU A 59 19.53 -9.02 22.39
N GLU A 60 20.59 -9.80 22.62
CA GLU A 60 21.55 -10.20 21.59
C GLU A 60 20.85 -10.96 20.46
N ARG A 61 19.98 -11.93 20.78
CA ARG A 61 19.25 -12.71 19.77
C ARG A 61 18.40 -11.83 18.85
N LEU A 62 17.67 -10.86 19.40
CA LEU A 62 16.83 -9.95 18.60
C LEU A 62 17.69 -8.96 17.79
N ALA A 63 18.78 -8.46 18.38
CA ALA A 63 19.73 -7.57 17.70
C ALA A 63 20.42 -8.26 16.52
N THR A 64 20.99 -9.46 16.72
CA THR A 64 21.60 -10.28 15.66
C THR A 64 20.61 -10.57 14.53
N ARG A 65 19.36 -10.91 14.88
CA ARG A 65 18.30 -11.14 13.90
C ARG A 65 17.97 -9.88 13.09
N ALA A 66 17.99 -8.72 13.71
CA ALA A 66 17.78 -7.44 13.03
C ALA A 66 18.92 -7.14 12.04
N VAL A 67 20.18 -7.29 12.47
CA VAL A 67 21.36 -7.13 11.60
C VAL A 67 21.27 -8.07 10.40
N ALA A 68 20.95 -9.35 10.63
CA ALA A 68 20.84 -10.34 9.57
C ALA A 68 19.79 -9.98 8.50
N ARG A 69 18.63 -9.46 8.92
CA ARG A 69 17.54 -9.06 8.00
C ARG A 69 17.82 -7.76 7.27
N LEU A 70 18.43 -6.78 7.94
CA LEU A 70 18.83 -5.52 7.31
C LEU A 70 19.90 -5.76 6.24
N ARG A 71 20.91 -6.59 6.54
CA ARG A 71 21.95 -6.96 5.58
C ARG A 71 21.42 -7.78 4.40
N ALA A 72 20.38 -8.60 4.62
CA ALA A 72 19.75 -9.37 3.54
C ALA A 72 19.18 -8.48 2.43
N VAL A 73 18.68 -7.27 2.77
CA VAL A 73 18.17 -6.28 1.81
C VAL A 73 19.18 -5.19 1.45
N ARG A 74 20.47 -5.44 1.74
CA ARG A 74 21.62 -4.57 1.38
C ARG A 74 21.72 -3.25 2.15
N TYR A 75 21.20 -3.16 3.38
CA TYR A 75 21.61 -2.07 4.27
C TYR A 75 23.04 -2.27 4.75
N ASN A 76 23.77 -1.15 4.89
CA ASN A 76 25.02 -1.13 5.60
C ASN A 76 24.75 -0.87 7.09
N VAL A 77 25.05 -1.85 7.93
CA VAL A 77 24.76 -1.79 9.36
C VAL A 77 26.08 -1.82 10.12
N ASP A 78 26.37 -0.70 10.77
CA ASP A 78 27.43 -0.56 11.76
C ASP A 78 26.87 -1.09 13.09
N ALA A 79 27.32 -2.30 13.47
CA ALA A 79 26.78 -3.06 14.59
C ALA A 79 27.88 -3.35 15.62
N ASP A 80 27.59 -3.25 16.92
CA ASP A 80 28.54 -3.73 17.93
C ASP A 80 28.85 -5.23 17.74
N ASP A 81 30.09 -5.62 18.06
CA ASP A 81 30.62 -6.98 17.88
C ASP A 81 29.73 -8.08 18.48
N ALA A 82 28.98 -7.77 19.55
CA ALA A 82 28.12 -8.73 20.24
C ALA A 82 26.94 -9.23 19.38
N PHE A 83 26.50 -8.46 18.39
CA PHE A 83 25.39 -8.81 17.51
C PHE A 83 25.74 -8.70 16.02
N ASP A 84 27.00 -8.41 15.69
CA ASP A 84 27.49 -8.43 14.32
C ASP A 84 27.41 -9.84 13.72
N THR A 85 26.82 -9.95 12.52
CA THR A 85 26.66 -11.24 11.85
C THR A 85 26.63 -11.13 10.34
N GLU A 86 27.32 -12.05 9.67
CA GLU A 86 27.27 -12.21 8.21
C GLU A 86 26.05 -13.02 7.74
N THR A 87 25.27 -13.56 8.68
CA THR A 87 24.04 -14.30 8.37
C THR A 87 23.05 -13.39 7.65
N ARG A 88 22.41 -13.90 6.61
CA ARG A 88 21.33 -13.19 5.89
C ARG A 88 20.06 -14.00 6.01
N GLU A 89 19.14 -13.53 6.85
CA GLU A 89 17.82 -14.12 6.95
C GLU A 89 16.97 -13.76 5.73
N ALA A 90 16.14 -14.71 5.27
CA ALA A 90 15.22 -14.45 4.18
C ALA A 90 14.25 -13.31 4.56
N HIS A 91 14.16 -12.34 3.65
CA HIS A 91 13.17 -11.27 3.73
C HIS A 91 11.86 -11.77 3.09
N TYR A 92 10.78 -11.80 3.86
CA TYR A 92 9.46 -12.22 3.38
C TYR A 92 8.63 -10.99 2.99
N GLN A 93 7.85 -11.12 1.92
CA GLN A 93 6.91 -10.09 1.50
C GLN A 93 5.88 -9.82 2.62
N PRO A 94 5.77 -8.57 3.11
CA PRO A 94 4.76 -8.19 4.07
C PRO A 94 3.33 -8.42 3.59
N LEU A 95 2.42 -8.80 4.50
CA LEU A 95 0.96 -8.80 4.23
C LEU A 95 0.47 -7.44 3.71
N GLY A 96 1.06 -6.35 4.23
CA GLY A 96 0.75 -5.00 3.77
C GLY A 96 1.11 -4.76 2.30
N SER A 97 2.10 -5.47 1.74
CA SER A 97 2.45 -5.36 0.31
C SER A 97 1.34 -5.94 -0.57
N LEU A 98 0.73 -7.07 -0.18
CA LEU A 98 -0.41 -7.64 -0.90
C LEU A 98 -1.60 -6.69 -0.95
N VAL A 99 -1.83 -5.93 0.13
CA VAL A 99 -2.88 -4.89 0.18
C VAL A 99 -2.47 -3.67 -0.65
N ALA A 100 -1.18 -3.30 -0.66
CA ALA A 100 -0.68 -2.20 -1.47
C ALA A 100 -0.78 -2.49 -2.97
N ASP A 101 -0.64 -3.75 -3.40
CA ASP A 101 -0.84 -4.17 -4.79
C ASP A 101 -2.27 -3.88 -5.28
N LEU A 102 -3.27 -3.84 -4.39
CA LEU A 102 -4.63 -3.41 -4.73
C LEU A 102 -4.65 -1.96 -5.22
N ALA A 103 -3.82 -1.11 -4.62
CA ALA A 103 -3.74 0.29 -5.00
C ALA A 103 -3.07 0.45 -6.38
N GLU A 104 -2.08 -0.40 -6.72
CA GLU A 104 -1.52 -0.45 -8.07
C GLU A 104 -2.57 -0.93 -9.09
N ARG A 105 -3.32 -2.00 -8.79
CA ARG A 105 -4.42 -2.45 -9.65
C ARG A 105 -5.44 -1.35 -9.93
N ILE A 106 -5.80 -0.56 -8.92
CA ILE A 106 -6.70 0.60 -9.09
C ILE A 106 -6.02 1.73 -9.90
N ARG A 107 -4.71 1.93 -9.74
CA ARG A 107 -3.93 2.90 -10.54
C ARG A 107 -3.76 2.47 -11.99
N GLU A 108 -3.90 1.20 -12.31
CA GLU A 108 -3.83 0.69 -13.68
C GLU A 108 -5.21 0.50 -14.31
N ALA A 109 -6.26 0.42 -13.48
CA ALA A 109 -7.61 0.15 -13.92
C ALA A 109 -8.08 1.11 -15.04
N THR A 110 -8.62 0.50 -16.08
CA THR A 110 -9.20 1.14 -17.28
C THR A 110 -10.72 1.12 -17.26
N THR A 111 -11.34 0.33 -16.38
CA THR A 111 -12.81 0.24 -16.25
C THR A 111 -13.27 0.39 -14.81
N SER A 112 -14.53 0.79 -14.61
CA SER A 112 -15.15 0.85 -13.28
C SER A 112 -15.29 -0.54 -12.65
N GLY A 113 -15.45 -1.59 -13.47
CA GLY A 113 -15.48 -2.99 -13.04
C GLY A 113 -14.17 -3.42 -12.40
N GLU A 114 -13.02 -3.12 -13.03
CA GLU A 114 -11.69 -3.44 -12.47
C GLU A 114 -11.45 -2.80 -11.10
N VAL A 115 -11.92 -1.57 -10.90
CA VAL A 115 -11.86 -0.91 -9.58
C VAL A 115 -12.79 -1.60 -8.59
N ALA A 116 -14.00 -1.97 -9.00
CA ALA A 116 -14.94 -2.70 -8.15
C ALA A 116 -14.39 -4.08 -7.73
N ASP A 117 -13.72 -4.79 -8.64
CA ASP A 117 -13.07 -6.07 -8.36
C ASP A 117 -11.94 -5.90 -7.35
N ALA A 118 -11.07 -4.91 -7.52
CA ALA A 118 -10.02 -4.60 -6.54
C ALA A 118 -10.59 -4.21 -5.16
N LEU A 119 -11.70 -3.46 -5.12
CA LEU A 119 -12.39 -3.13 -3.87
C LEU A 119 -13.12 -4.33 -3.24
N THR A 120 -13.42 -5.37 -4.00
CA THR A 120 -14.02 -6.61 -3.47
C THR A 120 -13.08 -7.30 -2.50
N GLU A 121 -11.78 -7.33 -2.78
CA GLU A 121 -10.75 -7.88 -1.86
C GLU A 121 -10.78 -7.20 -0.49
N LEU A 122 -11.11 -5.91 -0.44
CA LEU A 122 -11.22 -5.17 0.82
C LEU A 122 -12.56 -5.41 1.54
N THR A 123 -13.64 -5.61 0.77
CA THR A 123 -15.02 -5.47 1.25
C THR A 123 -15.85 -6.75 1.18
N ALA A 124 -15.27 -7.87 0.74
CA ALA A 124 -15.94 -9.17 0.72
C ALA A 124 -16.53 -9.49 2.10
N SER A 125 -17.74 -10.06 2.11
CA SER A 125 -18.57 -10.17 3.32
C SER A 125 -18.11 -11.22 4.32
N HIS A 126 -17.13 -12.06 3.96
CA HIS A 126 -16.61 -13.11 4.82
C HIS A 126 -15.09 -13.04 4.97
N ASP A 127 -14.37 -12.93 3.87
CA ASP A 127 -12.90 -13.02 3.78
C ASP A 127 -12.23 -11.71 3.35
N GLY A 128 -12.99 -10.61 3.31
CA GLY A 128 -12.43 -9.30 2.96
C GLY A 128 -11.45 -8.78 4.00
N VAL A 129 -10.44 -8.03 3.56
CA VAL A 129 -9.36 -7.49 4.42
C VAL A 129 -9.91 -6.72 5.63
N LEU A 130 -11.00 -5.94 5.45
CA LEU A 130 -11.59 -5.17 6.54
C LEU A 130 -12.31 -6.04 7.58
N ILE A 131 -12.78 -7.23 7.21
CA ILE A 131 -13.36 -8.19 8.16
C ILE A 131 -12.24 -8.85 8.96
N ALA A 132 -11.22 -9.36 8.28
CA ALA A 132 -10.05 -9.97 8.93
C ALA A 132 -9.37 -8.99 9.92
N LEU A 133 -9.30 -7.70 9.57
CA LEU A 133 -8.81 -6.67 10.50
C LEU A 133 -9.71 -6.51 11.74
N GLY A 134 -11.03 -6.60 11.59
CA GLY A 134 -11.97 -6.59 12.70
C GLY A 134 -11.80 -7.80 13.64
N GLU A 135 -11.51 -8.97 13.07
CA GLU A 135 -11.20 -10.18 13.84
C GLU A 135 -9.90 -10.03 14.63
N VAL A 136 -8.85 -9.44 14.04
CA VAL A 136 -7.59 -9.12 14.73
C VAL A 136 -7.84 -8.21 15.92
N LEU A 137 -8.64 -7.14 15.75
CA LEU A 137 -8.99 -6.23 16.84
C LEU A 137 -9.77 -6.96 17.95
N THR A 138 -10.68 -7.85 17.58
CA THR A 138 -11.49 -8.64 18.52
C THR A 138 -10.64 -9.61 19.32
N ALA A 139 -9.76 -10.38 18.65
CA ALA A 139 -8.83 -11.29 19.30
C ALA A 139 -7.86 -10.54 20.24
N THR A 140 -7.37 -9.37 19.81
CA THR A 140 -6.50 -8.53 20.64
C THR A 140 -7.26 -8.01 21.87
N ALA A 141 -8.52 -7.60 21.73
CA ALA A 141 -9.34 -7.17 22.86
C ALA A 141 -9.53 -8.30 23.88
N ALA A 142 -9.81 -9.52 23.41
CA ALA A 142 -9.93 -10.71 24.25
C ALA A 142 -8.63 -11.01 25.00
N PHE A 143 -7.47 -10.84 24.35
CA PHE A 143 -6.17 -10.98 25.00
C PHE A 143 -5.99 -10.00 26.16
N TYR A 144 -6.28 -8.70 25.95
CA TYR A 144 -6.22 -7.70 27.03
C TYR A 144 -7.14 -8.03 28.21
N GLN A 145 -8.34 -8.55 27.95
CA GLN A 145 -9.25 -8.97 29.04
C GLN A 145 -8.64 -10.04 29.96
N GLY A 146 -7.70 -10.85 29.45
CA GLY A 146 -7.00 -11.89 30.23
C GLY A 146 -5.76 -11.42 30.99
N LEU A 147 -5.24 -10.20 30.76
CA LEU A 147 -3.99 -9.72 31.38
C LEU A 147 -4.17 -9.22 32.83
N GLY A 148 -5.39 -8.83 33.21
CA GLY A 148 -5.76 -8.54 34.59
C GLY A 148 -5.20 -7.24 35.20
N GLN A 149 -4.51 -6.39 34.45
CA GLN A 149 -4.07 -5.08 34.91
C GLN A 149 -5.21 -4.06 34.82
N SER A 150 -5.16 -3.03 35.67
CA SER A 150 -6.19 -1.99 35.74
C SER A 150 -6.55 -1.30 34.41
N PRO A 151 -5.62 -1.00 33.47
CA PRO A 151 -5.99 -0.35 32.21
C PRO A 151 -6.56 -1.32 31.16
N ASP A 152 -6.37 -2.62 31.30
CA ASP A 152 -6.64 -3.59 30.24
C ASP A 152 -8.12 -3.67 29.83
N PRO A 153 -9.10 -3.64 30.75
CA PRO A 153 -10.52 -3.62 30.38
C PRO A 153 -10.90 -2.39 29.54
N HIS A 154 -10.28 -1.24 29.81
CA HIS A 154 -10.52 -0.03 29.03
C HIS A 154 -9.91 -0.15 27.63
N THR A 155 -8.68 -0.68 27.52
CA THR A 155 -8.03 -0.95 26.23
C THR A 155 -8.84 -1.93 25.38
N ALA A 156 -9.34 -3.02 25.98
CA ALA A 156 -10.19 -3.99 25.30
C ALA A 156 -11.48 -3.34 24.74
N LYS A 157 -12.17 -2.53 25.54
CA LYS A 157 -13.37 -1.78 25.08
C LYS A 157 -13.03 -0.82 23.94
N ARG A 158 -11.88 -0.16 23.99
CA ARG A 158 -11.43 0.74 22.91
C ARG A 158 -11.20 -0.03 21.61
N LEU A 159 -10.59 -1.22 21.66
CA LEU A 159 -10.37 -2.06 20.48
C LEU A 159 -11.69 -2.52 19.86
N GLN A 160 -12.65 -2.95 20.67
CA GLN A 160 -14.01 -3.29 20.22
C GLN A 160 -14.69 -2.09 19.54
N TYR A 161 -14.61 -0.91 20.16
CA TYR A 161 -15.15 0.32 19.57
C TYR A 161 -14.52 0.64 18.20
N LEU A 162 -13.21 0.46 18.03
CA LEU A 162 -12.55 0.68 16.74
C LEU A 162 -13.05 -0.29 15.67
N GLY A 163 -13.20 -1.57 16.01
CA GLY A 163 -13.74 -2.58 15.08
C GLY A 163 -15.18 -2.28 14.66
N GLU A 164 -16.06 -2.00 15.62
CA GLU A 164 -17.49 -1.82 15.34
C GLU A 164 -17.79 -0.45 14.70
N HIS A 165 -17.28 0.63 15.30
CA HIS A 165 -17.75 1.99 15.02
C HIS A 165 -16.86 2.76 14.05
N ARG A 166 -15.59 2.37 13.86
CA ARG A 166 -14.70 3.02 12.89
C ARG A 166 -14.54 2.17 11.64
N LEU A 167 -14.15 0.91 11.82
CA LEU A 167 -13.93 -0.01 10.70
C LEU A 167 -15.26 -0.38 10.03
N GLY A 168 -16.33 -0.56 10.79
CA GLY A 168 -17.68 -0.77 10.24
C GLY A 168 -18.15 0.34 9.30
N VAL A 169 -17.87 1.61 9.63
CA VAL A 169 -18.21 2.77 8.78
C VAL A 169 -17.40 2.76 7.48
N ILE A 170 -16.09 2.53 7.58
CA ILE A 170 -15.21 2.44 6.40
C ILE A 170 -15.67 1.32 5.48
N ARG A 171 -15.95 0.14 6.02
CA ARG A 171 -16.46 -1.01 5.27
C ARG A 171 -17.76 -0.69 4.56
N SER A 172 -18.72 -0.07 5.25
CA SER A 172 -20.02 0.29 4.66
C SER A 172 -19.85 1.26 3.49
N ASN A 173 -19.04 2.30 3.65
CA ASN A 173 -18.81 3.29 2.60
C ASN A 173 -18.11 2.68 1.38
N LEU A 174 -17.06 1.88 1.59
CA LEU A 174 -16.35 1.23 0.48
C LEU A 174 -17.23 0.20 -0.23
N THR A 175 -18.08 -0.53 0.50
CA THR A 175 -19.05 -1.46 -0.10
C THR A 175 -20.04 -0.72 -0.99
N HIS A 176 -20.54 0.43 -0.55
CA HIS A 176 -21.45 1.26 -1.35
C HIS A 176 -20.76 1.80 -2.61
N MET A 177 -19.54 2.34 -2.48
CA MET A 177 -18.74 2.84 -3.62
C MET A 177 -18.42 1.72 -4.61
N ARG A 178 -18.07 0.52 -4.12
CA ARG A 178 -17.84 -0.65 -4.95
C ARG A 178 -19.07 -1.01 -5.76
N ASN A 179 -20.24 -1.09 -5.13
CA ASN A 179 -21.49 -1.45 -5.82
C ASN A 179 -21.85 -0.40 -6.88
N ASP A 180 -21.73 0.90 -6.56
CA ASP A 180 -21.94 1.97 -7.54
C ASP A 180 -20.97 1.86 -8.73
N LEU A 181 -19.68 1.56 -8.49
CA LEU A 181 -18.72 1.34 -9.58
C LEU A 181 -19.02 0.10 -10.41
N ALA A 182 -19.47 -0.99 -9.78
CA ALA A 182 -19.87 -2.21 -10.45
C ALA A 182 -21.06 -1.95 -11.40
N ASP A 183 -22.07 -1.19 -10.95
CA ASP A 183 -23.27 -0.90 -11.72
C ASP A 183 -23.05 0.11 -12.87
N ARG A 184 -21.97 0.90 -12.81
CA ARG A 184 -21.68 1.93 -13.83
C ARG A 184 -21.24 1.37 -15.18
N HIS A 185 -20.52 0.25 -15.21
CA HIS A 185 -19.94 -0.35 -16.43
C HIS A 185 -19.23 0.66 -17.36
N GLN A 186 -18.50 1.62 -16.81
CA GLN A 186 -17.88 2.71 -17.56
C GLN A 186 -16.37 2.49 -17.77
N ASN A 187 -15.88 2.92 -18.93
CA ASN A 187 -14.44 3.06 -19.17
C ASN A 187 -13.91 4.33 -18.50
N HIS A 188 -12.69 4.28 -18.00
CA HIS A 188 -12.02 5.43 -17.42
C HIS A 188 -11.75 6.50 -18.51
N PRO A 189 -12.11 7.77 -18.30
CA PRO A 189 -12.08 8.78 -19.38
C PRO A 189 -10.66 9.08 -19.90
N GLN A 190 -9.64 8.90 -19.07
CA GLN A 190 -8.24 9.25 -19.37
C GLN A 190 -7.30 8.04 -19.47
N ARG A 191 -7.84 6.81 -19.40
CA ARG A 191 -7.02 5.59 -19.42
C ARG A 191 -7.61 4.59 -20.40
N ARG A 192 -6.76 4.02 -21.23
CA ARG A 192 -7.14 3.02 -22.23
C ARG A 192 -6.07 1.95 -22.30
N ALA A 193 -6.49 0.71 -22.51
CA ALA A 193 -5.59 -0.37 -22.89
C ALA A 193 -4.92 0.02 -24.22
N CYS A 194 -3.58 -0.04 -24.28
CA CYS A 194 -2.88 0.15 -25.54
C CYS A 194 -3.18 -1.07 -26.42
N THR A 195 -3.98 -0.89 -27.47
CA THR A 195 -4.24 -1.94 -28.48
C THR A 195 -3.25 -1.87 -29.65
N ALA A 196 -2.14 -1.15 -29.51
CA ALA A 196 -1.12 -1.07 -30.55
C ALA A 196 -0.33 -2.39 -30.54
N ASP A 197 -0.43 -3.15 -31.62
CA ASP A 197 0.51 -4.25 -31.87
C ASP A 197 1.93 -3.67 -31.88
N VAL A 198 2.82 -4.32 -31.14
CA VAL A 198 4.25 -4.01 -31.11
C VAL A 198 4.76 -4.04 -32.56
N GLY A 199 5.27 -2.92 -33.05
CA GLY A 199 5.89 -2.87 -34.37
C GLY A 199 7.06 -3.88 -34.45
N PRO A 200 7.40 -4.41 -35.65
CA PRO A 200 8.38 -5.49 -35.79
C PRO A 200 9.79 -5.20 -35.21
N ASP A 201 10.08 -3.93 -34.89
CA ASP A 201 11.37 -3.46 -34.33
C ASP A 201 11.27 -2.94 -32.88
N GLU A 202 10.11 -2.98 -32.22
CA GLU A 202 9.94 -2.57 -30.82
C GLU A 202 9.92 -3.80 -29.89
N HIS A 203 10.52 -3.71 -28.71
CA HIS A 203 10.63 -4.86 -27.78
C HIS A 203 9.77 -4.72 -26.53
N GLU A 204 9.09 -3.58 -26.31
CA GLU A 204 8.35 -3.35 -25.07
C GLU A 204 7.10 -2.49 -25.32
N ALA A 205 5.92 -3.12 -25.31
CA ALA A 205 4.64 -2.40 -25.28
C ALA A 205 4.39 -1.86 -23.87
N SER A 206 4.13 -0.56 -23.75
CA SER A 206 3.52 -0.02 -22.52
C SER A 206 2.12 -0.62 -22.36
N ALA A 207 1.83 -1.19 -21.18
CA ALA A 207 0.52 -1.82 -20.92
C ALA A 207 -0.64 -0.80 -20.85
N VAL A 208 -0.33 0.47 -20.55
CA VAL A 208 -1.33 1.54 -20.38
C VAL A 208 -0.84 2.83 -21.04
N CYS A 209 -1.69 3.43 -21.87
CA CYS A 209 -1.39 4.65 -22.60
C CYS A 209 -2.23 5.79 -22.01
N ALA A 210 -1.58 6.84 -21.51
CA ALA A 210 -2.24 8.12 -21.24
C ALA A 210 -2.52 8.83 -22.57
N CYS A 211 -3.49 8.34 -23.35
CA CYS A 211 -3.87 9.00 -24.58
C CYS A 211 -4.65 10.28 -24.25
N PRO A 212 -4.23 11.48 -24.74
CA PRO A 212 -5.11 12.64 -24.70
C PRO A 212 -6.38 12.34 -25.50
N ALA A 213 -7.52 12.86 -25.03
CA ALA A 213 -8.79 12.69 -25.72
C ALA A 213 -8.66 13.16 -27.18
N PRO A 214 -9.19 12.40 -28.16
CA PRO A 214 -9.19 12.85 -29.55
C PRO A 214 -9.96 14.17 -29.65
N PRO A 215 -9.47 15.16 -30.42
CA PRO A 215 -10.21 16.41 -30.60
C PRO A 215 -11.60 16.11 -31.18
N PRO A 216 -12.63 16.88 -30.79
CA PRO A 216 -13.97 16.68 -31.33
C PRO A 216 -13.90 16.81 -32.85
N ARG A 217 -14.37 15.77 -33.56
CA ARG A 217 -14.51 15.82 -35.00
C ARG A 217 -15.56 16.89 -35.32
N LEU A 218 -15.11 18.03 -35.84
CA LEU A 218 -15.98 18.97 -36.50
C LEU A 218 -16.65 18.20 -37.64
N ALA A 219 -17.94 17.90 -37.49
CA ALA A 219 -18.75 17.39 -38.58
C ALA A 219 -18.89 18.52 -39.60
N THR A 220 -17.97 18.55 -40.57
CA THR A 220 -18.18 19.28 -41.82
C THR A 220 -19.28 18.53 -42.58
N SER A 221 -20.53 18.86 -42.26
CA SER A 221 -21.65 18.57 -43.16
C SER A 221 -21.33 19.26 -44.49
N PRO A 222 -21.36 18.55 -45.64
CA PRO A 222 -21.31 19.22 -46.92
C PRO A 222 -22.58 20.06 -47.05
N ALA A 223 -22.41 21.38 -47.18
CA ALA A 223 -23.51 22.26 -47.52
C ALA A 223 -24.10 21.81 -48.86
N ALA A 224 -25.37 21.41 -48.86
CA ALA A 224 -26.11 21.14 -50.09
C ALA A 224 -26.13 22.41 -50.94
N ALA A 225 -25.62 22.31 -52.17
CA ALA A 225 -25.68 23.40 -53.15
C ALA A 225 -27.14 23.68 -53.54
N PRO A 226 -27.55 24.96 -53.66
CA PRO A 226 -28.90 25.30 -54.08
C PRO A 226 -29.12 24.97 -55.55
N THR A 227 -30.21 24.28 -55.85
CA THR A 227 -30.69 23.95 -57.19
C THR A 227 -31.07 25.20 -57.96
N ALA A 228 -30.41 25.43 -59.11
CA ALA A 228 -30.77 26.50 -60.04
C ALA A 228 -32.07 26.15 -60.79
N ALA A 229 -33.05 27.07 -60.75
CA ALA A 229 -34.29 26.97 -61.50
C ALA A 229 -34.06 27.14 -63.01
N THR A 230 -34.59 26.23 -63.81
CA THR A 230 -34.57 26.28 -65.28
C THR A 230 -35.79 27.07 -65.80
N PRO A 231 -35.64 28.00 -66.77
CA PRO A 231 -36.78 28.74 -67.29
C PRO A 231 -37.61 27.91 -68.27
N ALA A 232 -38.94 28.03 -68.17
CA ALA A 232 -39.92 27.38 -69.01
C ALA A 232 -39.93 27.97 -70.43
N ASN A 233 -39.73 27.10 -71.43
CA ASN A 233 -39.78 27.42 -72.84
C ASN A 233 -41.24 27.46 -73.33
N ARG A 234 -41.69 28.61 -73.86
CA ARG A 234 -42.99 28.76 -74.53
C ARG A 234 -42.90 28.16 -75.93
N ARG A 235 -43.77 27.19 -76.25
CA ARG A 235 -44.11 26.82 -77.63
C ARG A 235 -45.48 27.41 -77.98
N ARG A 236 -45.56 28.10 -79.12
CA ARG A 236 -46.77 28.28 -79.93
C ARG A 236 -46.36 28.08 -81.38
#